data_AF-A0A960V0F3-F1
#
_entry.id   AF-A0A960V0F3-F1
#
_cell.length_a   1.000
_cell.length_b   1.000
_cell.length_c   1.000
_cell.angle_alpha   90.00
_cell.angle_beta   90.00
_cell.angle_gamma   90.00
#
_symmetry.space_group_name_H-M   'P 1'
#
loop_
_entity.id
_entity.type
_entity.pdbx_description
1 polymer ?
#
loop_
_entity_poly.entity_id
_entity_poly.type
_entity_poly.pdbx_seq_one_letter_code
_entity_poly.pdbx_strand_id
1 'polypeptide(L)'
;MIITNNDIIIAADGCWYFQGQQITNSGILAYFKSNLGRDKGGYYILNHFGERIEKGYLSAVLGFPLRVMQIDLTNDPGTGHWHLEFQTDYQKHDRRPLDHLHFFDDHTLALQLNADNHHPLYARLSGLAMASLAACLDFETNGAAGEMPCLVNPQTQDFLTSIALQSHEILVWNRS
;
A
#
# COMPACT_ATOMS: atom_id res chain seq x y z
N MET A 1 -8.14 32.39 19.67
CA MET A 1 -8.20 31.02 19.16
C MET A 1 -8.01 31.10 17.65
N ILE A 2 -6.82 30.76 17.15
CA ILE A 2 -6.54 30.81 15.71
C ILE A 2 -7.08 29.49 15.13
N ILE A 3 -8.17 29.57 14.38
CA ILE A 3 -8.74 28.44 13.64
C ILE A 3 -7.90 28.31 12.36
N THR A 4 -7.07 27.28 12.28
CA THR A 4 -6.37 26.95 11.03
C THR A 4 -7.34 26.16 10.14
N ASN A 5 -7.85 26.81 9.09
CA ASN A 5 -8.85 26.30 8.12
C ASN A 5 -8.34 25.17 7.18
N ASN A 6 -7.53 24.23 7.66
CA ASN A 6 -7.02 23.10 6.86
C ASN A 6 -7.79 21.80 7.16
N ASP A 7 -9.10 21.81 6.93
CA ASP A 7 -9.96 20.63 7.16
C ASP A 7 -9.87 19.61 6.03
N ILE A 8 -8.66 19.13 5.73
CA ILE A 8 -8.50 17.93 4.91
C ILE A 8 -8.63 16.71 5.82
N ILE A 9 -9.57 15.82 5.50
CA ILE A 9 -9.76 14.56 6.21
C ILE A 9 -9.76 13.39 5.23
N ILE A 10 -9.40 12.22 5.74
CA ILE A 10 -9.51 10.95 5.02
C ILE A 10 -10.52 10.09 5.76
N ALA A 11 -11.63 9.78 5.12
CA ALA A 11 -12.69 8.98 5.70
C ALA A 11 -12.34 7.48 5.72
N ALA A 12 -13.14 6.69 6.41
CA ALA A 12 -12.93 5.25 6.57
C ALA A 12 -12.94 4.47 5.24
N ASP A 13 -13.65 4.98 4.23
CA ASP A 13 -13.69 4.43 2.87
C ASP A 13 -12.42 4.76 2.04
N GLY A 14 -11.53 5.60 2.57
CA GLY A 14 -10.32 6.10 1.91
C GLY A 14 -10.56 7.32 1.02
N CYS A 15 -11.77 7.89 1.01
CA CYS A 15 -12.05 9.12 0.28
C CYS A 15 -11.51 10.34 1.04
N TRP A 16 -10.98 11.29 0.27
CA TRP A 16 -10.45 12.55 0.80
C TRP A 16 -11.52 13.62 0.72
N TYR A 17 -11.66 14.41 1.78
CA TYR A 17 -12.60 15.53 1.86
C TYR A 17 -11.87 16.80 2.27
N PHE A 18 -12.31 17.93 1.73
CA PHE A 18 -11.90 19.26 2.17
C PHE A 18 -13.15 20.04 2.55
N GLN A 19 -13.22 20.50 3.80
CA GLN A 19 -14.37 21.26 4.31
C GLN A 19 -15.72 20.56 4.06
N GLY A 20 -15.75 19.23 4.24
CA GLY A 20 -16.95 18.40 4.05
C GLY A 20 -17.29 18.06 2.59
N GLN A 21 -16.59 18.61 1.61
CA GLN A 21 -16.76 18.26 0.19
C GLN A 21 -15.74 17.22 -0.23
N GLN A 22 -16.19 16.17 -0.92
CA GLN A 22 -15.30 15.14 -1.44
C GLN A 22 -14.37 15.73 -2.51
N ILE A 23 -13.08 15.50 -2.37
CA ILE A 23 -12.09 15.85 -3.39
C ILE A 23 -12.12 14.76 -4.46
N THR A 24 -12.66 15.06 -5.63
CA THR A 24 -12.74 14.12 -6.77
C THR A 24 -11.76 14.45 -7.89
N ASN A 25 -11.13 15.63 -7.84
CA ASN A 25 -10.13 16.04 -8.81
C ASN A 25 -8.85 15.17 -8.67
N SER A 26 -8.59 14.35 -9.69
CA SER A 26 -7.49 13.40 -9.69
C SER A 26 -6.10 14.05 -9.63
N GLY A 27 -5.92 15.24 -10.20
CA GLY A 27 -4.65 15.97 -10.14
C GLY A 27 -4.33 16.45 -8.73
N ILE A 28 -5.33 16.98 -8.02
CA ILE A 28 -5.20 17.40 -6.61
C ILE A 28 -4.90 16.19 -5.72
N LEU A 29 -5.65 15.09 -5.88
CA LEU A 29 -5.42 13.87 -5.13
C LEU A 29 -4.03 13.28 -5.39
N ALA A 30 -3.58 13.27 -6.64
CA ALA A 30 -2.25 12.79 -6.99
C ALA A 30 -1.16 13.61 -6.32
N TYR A 31 -1.29 14.95 -6.34
CA TYR A 31 -0.37 15.85 -5.64
C TYR A 31 -0.34 15.60 -4.13
N PHE A 32 -1.50 15.49 -3.48
CA PHE A 32 -1.55 15.23 -2.04
C PHE A 32 -0.93 13.88 -1.69
N LYS A 33 -1.26 12.83 -2.44
CA LYS A 33 -0.75 11.48 -2.17
C LYS A 33 0.76 11.35 -2.43
N SER A 34 1.29 11.99 -3.48
CA SER A 34 2.73 11.97 -3.77
C SER A 34 3.56 12.71 -2.73
N ASN A 35 2.97 13.70 -2.06
CA ASN A 35 3.62 14.50 -1.03
C ASN A 35 3.17 14.12 0.39
N LEU A 36 2.47 13.00 0.53
CA LEU A 36 2.00 12.52 1.81
C LEU A 36 3.19 12.03 2.64
N GLY A 37 3.27 12.51 3.88
CA GLY A 37 4.20 12.03 4.88
C GLY A 37 3.47 11.71 6.17
N ARG A 38 4.20 11.08 7.09
CA ARG A 38 3.74 10.82 8.45
C ARG A 38 4.88 11.09 9.42
N ASP A 39 4.54 11.64 10.57
CA ASP A 39 5.44 11.72 11.72
C ASP A 39 4.67 11.60 13.04
N LYS A 40 5.31 11.97 14.15
CA LYS A 40 4.71 11.96 15.49
C LYS A 40 3.47 12.85 15.61
N GLY A 41 3.33 13.88 14.78
CA GLY A 41 2.16 14.76 14.72
C GLY A 41 1.00 14.20 13.89
N GLY A 42 1.20 13.07 13.19
CA GLY A 42 0.20 12.45 12.34
C GLY A 42 0.57 12.53 10.85
N TYR A 43 -0.43 12.42 9.99
CA TYR A 43 -0.24 12.53 8.56
C TYR A 43 -0.21 14.00 8.13
N TYR A 44 0.63 14.31 7.16
CA TYR A 44 0.77 15.66 6.60
C TYR A 44 1.04 15.62 5.10
N ILE A 45 0.78 16.73 4.43
CA ILE A 45 1.19 16.98 3.05
C ILE A 45 2.40 17.91 3.07
N LEU A 46 3.49 17.49 2.43
CA LEU A 46 4.69 18.31 2.28
C LEU A 46 4.53 19.25 1.09
N ASN A 47 4.33 20.53 1.35
CA ASN A 47 4.18 21.54 0.32
C ASN A 47 5.52 22.24 0.04
N HIS A 48 5.78 22.49 -1.24
CA HIS A 48 6.96 23.22 -1.71
C HIS A 48 6.52 24.54 -2.35
N PHE A 49 6.94 25.66 -1.78
CA PHE A 49 6.66 27.02 -2.27
C PHE A 49 7.98 27.76 -2.51
N GLY A 50 8.53 27.61 -3.71
CA GLY A 50 9.90 28.09 -4.00
C GLY A 50 10.91 27.37 -3.10
N GLU A 51 11.64 28.13 -2.30
CA GLU A 51 12.60 27.58 -1.31
C GLU A 51 11.95 27.16 0.02
N ARG A 52 10.67 27.49 0.23
CA ARG A 52 9.99 27.18 1.48
C ARG A 52 9.38 25.78 1.43
N ILE A 53 9.60 25.01 2.48
CA ILE A 53 9.01 23.70 2.70
C ILE A 53 8.07 23.80 3.91
N GLU A 54 6.82 23.39 3.73
CA GLU A 54 5.79 23.45 4.78
C GLU A 54 5.07 22.12 4.94
N LYS A 55 4.80 21.71 6.19
CA LYS A 55 3.97 20.55 6.50
C LYS A 55 2.54 21.01 6.80
N GLY A 56 1.61 20.68 5.91
CA GLY A 56 0.17 20.83 6.17
C GLY A 56 -0.41 19.56 6.76
N TYR A 57 -0.64 19.52 8.07
CA TYR A 57 -1.22 18.36 8.74
C TYR A 57 -2.68 18.14 8.35
N LEU A 58 -3.05 16.87 8.20
CA LEU A 58 -4.42 16.44 7.99
C LEU A 58 -5.19 16.49 9.32
N SER A 59 -6.43 16.98 9.30
CA SER A 59 -7.26 17.09 10.51
C SER A 59 -7.66 15.73 11.07
N ALA A 60 -7.89 14.73 10.19
CA ALA A 60 -8.21 13.37 10.59
C ALA A 60 -7.89 12.36 9.49
N VAL A 61 -7.41 11.17 9.88
CA VAL A 61 -7.22 10.01 9.00
C VAL A 61 -7.91 8.81 9.64
N LEU A 62 -9.11 8.49 9.15
CA LEU A 62 -9.97 7.42 9.68
C LEU A 62 -9.84 6.11 8.89
N GLY A 63 -9.33 6.18 7.66
CA GLY A 63 -9.08 5.04 6.79
C GLY A 63 -7.67 5.08 6.21
N PHE A 64 -7.46 4.35 5.11
CA PHE A 64 -6.15 4.33 4.46
C PHE A 64 -6.03 5.48 3.46
N PRO A 65 -4.96 6.30 3.54
CA PRO A 65 -4.76 7.41 2.63
C PRO A 65 -4.46 6.99 1.19
N LEU A 66 -3.91 5.78 1.04
CA LEU A 66 -3.41 5.21 -0.19
C LEU A 66 -4.07 3.87 -0.46
N ARG A 67 -4.16 3.50 -1.73
CA ARG A 67 -4.66 2.20 -2.16
C ARG A 67 -3.69 1.55 -3.11
N VAL A 68 -3.36 0.28 -2.86
CA VAL A 68 -2.62 -0.57 -3.79
C VAL A 68 -3.59 -1.12 -4.82
N MET A 69 -3.35 -0.84 -6.09
CA MET A 69 -4.22 -1.22 -7.20
C MET A 69 -3.80 -2.55 -7.82
N GLN A 70 -2.50 -2.84 -7.82
CA GLN A 70 -1.94 -4.05 -8.42
C GLN A 70 -0.66 -4.45 -7.71
N ILE A 71 -0.43 -5.75 -7.63
CA ILE A 71 0.82 -6.38 -7.20
C ILE A 71 1.22 -7.38 -8.29
N ASP A 72 2.45 -7.33 -8.75
CA ASP A 72 2.97 -8.24 -9.77
C ASP A 72 4.30 -8.86 -9.32
N LEU A 73 4.58 -10.05 -9.83
CA LEU A 73 5.85 -10.74 -9.67
C LEU A 73 6.76 -10.38 -10.85
N THR A 74 7.87 -9.70 -10.56
CA THR A 74 8.82 -9.20 -11.56
C THR A 74 10.15 -9.93 -11.40
N ASN A 75 10.83 -10.21 -12.52
CA ASN A 75 12.21 -10.72 -12.54
C ASN A 75 13.17 -9.56 -12.78
N ASP A 76 14.18 -9.43 -11.94
CA ASP A 76 15.32 -8.54 -12.19
C ASP A 76 16.24 -9.17 -13.23
N PRO A 77 16.36 -8.59 -14.45
CA PRO A 77 17.15 -9.17 -15.52
C PRO A 77 18.66 -9.18 -15.24
N GLY A 78 19.14 -8.38 -14.30
CA GLY A 78 20.55 -8.32 -13.93
C GLY A 78 20.96 -9.40 -12.93
N THR A 79 20.06 -9.77 -12.02
CA THR A 79 20.31 -10.76 -10.96
C THR A 79 19.62 -12.10 -11.21
N GLY A 80 18.61 -12.13 -12.08
CA GLY A 80 17.71 -13.28 -12.27
C GLY A 80 16.78 -13.51 -11.08
N HIS A 81 16.82 -12.64 -10.06
CA HIS A 81 16.00 -12.78 -8.86
C HIS A 81 14.59 -12.27 -9.12
N TRP A 82 13.62 -12.84 -8.42
CA TRP A 82 12.24 -12.39 -8.50
C TRP A 82 11.85 -11.64 -7.24
N HIS A 83 11.05 -10.59 -7.44
CA HIS A 83 10.53 -9.76 -6.37
C HIS A 83 9.12 -9.32 -6.72
N LEU A 84 8.34 -9.02 -5.68
CA LEU A 84 7.03 -8.44 -5.85
C LEU A 84 7.17 -6.93 -6.04
N GLU A 85 6.39 -6.37 -6.94
CA GLU A 85 6.25 -4.94 -7.12
C GLU A 85 4.78 -4.55 -6.97
N PHE A 86 4.53 -3.37 -6.44
CA PHE A 86 3.19 -2.85 -6.29
C PHE A 86 3.02 -1.52 -7.00
N GLN A 87 1.75 -1.21 -7.28
CA GLN A 87 1.31 0.05 -7.85
C GLN A 87 0.19 0.64 -7.01
N THR A 88 0.28 1.94 -6.71
CA THR A 88 -0.76 2.67 -5.97
C THR A 88 -1.73 3.40 -6.89
N ASP A 89 -2.82 3.89 -6.33
CA ASP A 89 -3.89 4.58 -7.05
C ASP A 89 -3.54 5.98 -7.60
N TYR A 90 -2.39 6.54 -7.20
CA TYR A 90 -1.91 7.84 -7.70
C TYR A 90 -0.67 7.73 -8.60
N GLN A 91 -0.03 6.57 -8.65
CA GLN A 91 1.23 6.34 -9.37
C GLN A 91 1.05 5.25 -10.44
N LYS A 92 0.22 5.55 -11.46
CA LYS A 92 -0.13 4.60 -12.54
C LYS A 92 1.03 4.13 -13.42
N HIS A 93 2.20 4.75 -13.32
CA HIS A 93 3.39 4.36 -14.09
C HIS A 93 4.63 4.15 -13.20
N ASP A 94 4.50 4.32 -11.89
CA ASP A 94 5.59 4.12 -10.93
C ASP A 94 5.28 2.85 -10.14
N ARG A 95 6.12 1.83 -10.33
CA ARG A 95 6.06 0.54 -9.63
C ARG A 95 7.19 0.50 -8.63
N ARG A 96 6.89 0.00 -7.44
CA ARG A 96 7.84 -0.02 -6.34
C ARG A 96 7.99 -1.42 -5.80
N PRO A 97 9.20 -1.81 -5.35
CA PRO A 97 9.40 -3.10 -4.71
C PRO A 97 8.52 -3.20 -3.46
N LEU A 98 7.91 -4.36 -3.29
CA LEU A 98 7.09 -4.70 -2.13
C LEU A 98 8.00 -5.33 -1.08
N ASP A 99 8.33 -4.54 -0.06
CA ASP A 99 9.25 -4.98 0.99
C ASP A 99 8.53 -5.60 2.20
N HIS A 100 7.38 -5.05 2.61
CA HIS A 100 6.68 -5.48 3.82
C HIS A 100 5.15 -5.44 3.68
N LEU A 101 4.50 -6.58 3.91
CA LEU A 101 3.04 -6.71 3.97
C LEU A 101 2.60 -6.95 5.42
N HIS A 102 1.55 -6.25 5.86
CA HIS A 102 1.10 -6.29 7.24
C HIS A 102 -0.41 -6.51 7.34
N PHE A 103 -0.82 -7.44 8.20
CA PHE A 103 -2.21 -7.49 8.66
C PHE A 103 -2.43 -6.36 9.66
N PHE A 104 -3.42 -5.51 9.37
CA PHE A 104 -3.82 -4.43 10.29
C PHE A 104 -4.79 -4.94 11.36
N ASP A 105 -5.66 -5.86 10.97
CA ASP A 105 -6.59 -6.59 11.82
C ASP A 105 -6.98 -7.90 11.11
N ASP A 106 -7.88 -8.69 11.73
CA ASP A 106 -8.34 -9.98 11.22
C ASP A 106 -9.06 -9.91 9.85
N HIS A 107 -9.40 -8.71 9.39
CA HIS A 107 -10.21 -8.48 8.20
C HIS A 107 -9.60 -7.50 7.19
N THR A 108 -8.49 -6.84 7.55
CA THR A 108 -7.89 -5.75 6.80
C THR A 108 -6.43 -6.03 6.53
N LEU A 109 -6.14 -6.42 5.28
CA LEU A 109 -4.78 -6.48 4.77
C LEU A 109 -4.36 -5.10 4.25
N ALA A 110 -3.23 -4.59 4.71
CA ALA A 110 -2.65 -3.35 4.23
C ALA A 110 -1.15 -3.50 3.97
N LEU A 111 -0.67 -2.76 2.98
CA LEU A 111 0.74 -2.69 2.68
C LEU A 111 1.37 -1.59 3.52
N GLN A 112 2.46 -1.93 4.21
CA GLN A 112 3.32 -0.93 4.83
C GLN A 112 4.23 -0.37 3.74
N LEU A 113 4.07 0.91 3.46
CA LEU A 113 4.95 1.63 2.56
C LEU A 113 6.04 2.27 3.40
N ASN A 114 7.29 1.85 3.17
CA ASN A 114 8.43 2.56 3.72
C ASN A 114 8.49 3.94 3.06
N ALA A 115 8.18 4.98 3.84
CA ALA A 115 8.50 6.34 3.47
C ALA A 115 9.95 6.61 3.90
N ASP A 116 10.66 7.48 3.17
CA ASP A 116 12.03 7.90 3.50
C ASP A 116 12.16 8.50 4.91
N ASN A 117 11.03 8.89 5.49
CA ASN A 117 10.91 9.33 6.87
C ASN A 117 10.50 8.13 7.72
N HIS A 118 11.22 7.87 8.82
CA HIS A 118 11.11 6.73 9.77
C HIS A 118 9.70 6.32 10.27
N HIS A 119 8.62 6.93 9.78
CA HIS A 119 7.23 6.57 10.04
C HIS A 119 6.58 6.04 8.75
N PRO A 120 6.16 4.76 8.73
CA PRO A 120 5.56 4.17 7.56
C PRO A 120 4.22 4.81 7.19
N LEU A 121 3.97 4.83 5.89
CA LEU A 121 2.63 5.02 5.35
C LEU A 121 1.96 3.66 5.20
N TYR A 122 0.63 3.66 5.17
CA TYR A 122 -0.14 2.44 5.03
C TYR A 122 -1.11 2.58 3.87
N ALA A 123 -1.18 1.54 3.04
CA ALA A 123 -2.03 1.50 1.87
C ALA A 123 -2.94 0.28 1.91
N ARG A 124 -4.24 0.49 1.71
CA ARG A 124 -5.18 -0.63 1.63
C ARG A 124 -5.01 -1.38 0.32
N LEU A 125 -5.06 -2.70 0.34
CA LEU A 125 -5.09 -3.47 -0.90
C LEU A 125 -6.50 -3.37 -1.52
N SER A 126 -6.55 -3.02 -2.81
CA SER A 126 -7.79 -3.15 -3.59
C SER A 126 -8.11 -4.62 -3.85
N GLY A 127 -9.36 -4.92 -4.22
CA GLY A 127 -9.73 -6.28 -4.62
C GLY A 127 -8.89 -6.81 -5.79
N LEU A 128 -8.48 -5.94 -6.72
CA LEU A 128 -7.57 -6.31 -7.81
C LEU A 128 -6.18 -6.66 -7.31
N ALA A 129 -5.62 -5.85 -6.39
CA ALA A 129 -4.32 -6.14 -5.78
C ALA A 129 -4.35 -7.42 -4.95
N MET A 130 -5.46 -7.70 -4.25
CA MET A 130 -5.65 -8.96 -3.52
C MET A 130 -5.66 -10.16 -4.48
N ALA A 131 -6.40 -10.06 -5.59
CA ALA A 131 -6.47 -11.12 -6.58
C ALA A 131 -5.12 -11.36 -7.27
N SER A 132 -4.39 -10.29 -7.62
CA SER A 132 -3.08 -10.40 -8.26
C SER A 132 -2.03 -10.94 -7.29
N LEU A 133 -2.07 -10.53 -6.02
CA LEU A 133 -1.24 -11.11 -4.96
C LEU A 133 -1.53 -12.61 -4.84
N ALA A 134 -2.79 -13.01 -4.70
CA ALA A 134 -3.16 -14.43 -4.60
C ALA A 134 -2.64 -15.25 -5.80
N ALA A 135 -2.73 -14.72 -7.03
CA ALA A 135 -2.18 -15.38 -8.21
C ALA A 135 -0.66 -15.53 -8.16
N CYS A 136 0.06 -14.55 -7.60
CA CYS A 136 1.51 -14.67 -7.36
C CYS A 136 1.82 -15.79 -6.35
N LEU A 137 0.97 -15.98 -5.33
CA LEU A 137 1.16 -17.01 -4.30
C LEU A 137 0.78 -18.41 -4.79
N ASP A 138 -0.25 -18.50 -5.63
CA ASP A 138 -0.66 -19.77 -6.24
C ASP A 138 0.40 -20.28 -7.22
N PHE A 139 1.12 -19.38 -7.88
CA PHE A 139 2.27 -19.71 -8.71
C PHE A 139 3.40 -20.36 -7.88
N GLU A 140 3.62 -19.92 -6.64
CA GLU A 140 4.59 -20.55 -5.73
C GLU A 140 4.16 -21.93 -5.25
N THR A 141 2.87 -22.13 -4.98
CA THR A 141 2.37 -23.37 -4.35
C THR A 141 2.10 -24.49 -5.36
N ASN A 142 1.74 -24.17 -6.61
CA ASN A 142 1.34 -25.16 -7.62
C ASN A 142 2.28 -25.22 -8.85
N GLY A 143 3.39 -24.46 -8.84
CA GLY A 143 4.39 -24.46 -9.91
C GLY A 143 5.11 -25.81 -10.07
N ALA A 144 4.75 -26.54 -11.12
CA ALA A 144 5.35 -27.81 -11.51
C ALA A 144 6.82 -27.68 -11.94
N ALA A 145 7.73 -28.42 -11.30
CA ALA A 145 8.98 -29.01 -11.82
C ALA A 145 9.96 -28.18 -12.70
N GLY A 146 9.81 -26.87 -12.82
CA GLY A 146 10.77 -25.95 -13.44
C GLY A 146 11.39 -25.08 -12.36
N GLU A 147 12.72 -24.99 -12.36
CA GLU A 147 13.54 -24.29 -11.36
C GLU A 147 12.91 -22.97 -10.88
N MET A 148 12.47 -22.97 -9.62
CA MET A 148 11.92 -21.80 -8.96
C MET A 148 13.03 -20.78 -8.71
N PRO A 149 12.74 -19.48 -8.86
CA PRO A 149 13.57 -18.42 -8.31
C PRO A 149 13.18 -18.18 -6.85
N CYS A 150 14.14 -18.29 -5.94
CA CYS A 150 13.92 -17.96 -4.54
C CYS A 150 13.52 -16.49 -4.39
N LEU A 151 12.37 -16.22 -3.75
CA LEU A 151 12.09 -14.90 -3.20
C LEU A 151 13.15 -14.61 -2.12
N VAL A 152 13.91 -13.53 -2.30
CA VAL A 152 15.10 -13.26 -1.47
C VAL A 152 14.74 -12.58 -0.15
N ASN A 153 13.52 -12.08 0.02
CA ASN A 153 13.11 -11.46 1.28
C ASN A 153 12.57 -12.53 2.26
N PRO A 154 13.31 -12.87 3.33
CA PRO A 154 12.88 -13.92 4.27
C PRO A 154 11.60 -13.54 4.99
N GLN A 155 11.34 -12.24 5.20
CA GLN A 155 10.09 -11.77 5.81
C GLN A 155 8.90 -11.93 4.88
N THR A 156 9.09 -11.69 3.57
CA THR A 156 8.08 -12.00 2.56
C THR A 156 7.87 -13.51 2.50
N GLN A 157 8.93 -14.32 2.47
CA GLN A 157 8.82 -15.77 2.40
C GLN A 157 8.15 -16.39 3.64
N ASP A 158 8.51 -15.98 4.85
CA ASP A 158 7.87 -16.40 6.10
C ASP A 158 6.39 -15.97 6.15
N PHE A 159 6.11 -14.75 5.68
CA PHE A 159 4.76 -14.22 5.58
C PHE A 159 3.91 -14.98 4.55
N LEU A 160 4.43 -15.25 3.36
CA LEU A 160 3.76 -16.03 2.32
C LEU A 160 3.53 -17.48 2.78
N THR A 161 4.46 -18.04 3.54
CA THR A 161 4.29 -19.35 4.19
C THR A 161 3.16 -19.31 5.22
N SER A 162 3.06 -18.25 6.03
CA SER A 162 1.97 -18.09 7.01
C SER A 162 0.60 -17.83 6.36
N ILE A 163 0.55 -17.07 5.26
CA ILE A 163 -0.67 -16.92 4.44
C ILE A 163 -1.03 -18.23 3.76
N ALA A 164 -0.09 -18.98 3.21
CA ALA A 164 -0.35 -20.26 2.54
C ALA A 164 -0.89 -21.33 3.52
N LEU A 165 -0.43 -21.28 4.78
CA LEU A 165 -0.95 -22.11 5.87
C LEU A 165 -2.37 -21.71 6.28
N GLN A 166 -2.67 -20.40 6.34
CA GLN A 166 -4.03 -19.90 6.60
C GLN A 166 -4.98 -20.07 5.40
N SER A 167 -4.47 -19.98 4.18
CA SER A 167 -5.24 -20.16 2.95
C SER A 167 -5.61 -21.62 2.73
N HIS A 168 -4.85 -22.58 3.28
CA HIS A 168 -5.31 -23.97 3.39
C HIS A 168 -6.55 -24.10 4.28
N GLU A 169 -6.70 -23.33 5.36
CA GLU A 169 -7.95 -23.29 6.14
C GLU A 169 -9.10 -22.57 5.41
N ILE A 170 -8.80 -21.49 4.67
CA ILE A 170 -9.80 -20.73 3.90
C ILE A 170 -10.29 -21.50 2.65
N LEU A 171 -9.41 -22.24 1.96
CA LEU A 171 -9.77 -23.11 0.83
C LEU A 171 -10.56 -24.35 1.26
N VAL A 172 -10.33 -24.85 2.49
CA VAL A 172 -11.11 -25.97 3.05
C VAL A 172 -12.53 -25.53 3.44
N TRP A 173 -12.74 -24.27 3.84
CA TRP A 173 -14.08 -23.74 4.14
C TRP A 173 -14.97 -23.55 2.90
N ASN A 174 -14.40 -23.41 1.70
CA ASN A 174 -15.14 -23.24 0.44
C ASN A 174 -15.43 -24.56 -0.31
N ARG A 175 -15.19 -25.72 0.32
CA ARG A 175 -15.54 -27.05 -0.21
C ARG A 175 -16.53 -27.82 0.67
N SER A 176 -17.49 -27.11 1.27
CA SER A 176 -18.64 -27.72 1.96
C SER A 176 -19.95 -27.36 1.26
#